data_AF-A0A1H9N809-F1
#
_entry.id   AF-A0A1H9N809-F1
#
_cell.length_a   1.000
_cell.length_b   1.000
_cell.length_c   1.000
_cell.angle_alpha   90.00
_cell.angle_beta   90.00
_cell.angle_gamma   90.00
#
_symmetry.space_group_name_H-M   'P 1'
#
loop_
_entity.id
_entity.type
_entity.pdbx_description
1 polymer ?
#
loop_
_entity_poly.entity_id
_entity_poly.type
_entity_poly.pdbx_seq_one_letter_code
_entity_poly.pdbx_strand_id
1 'polypeptide(L)'
;MKKTNAVAAALALSLVGAMGVATPALAETNGVEMYRLYNKYTSEHFYTSSPVEKSHLCGVGWTYEGVGWIAPSSGDPVYRLYNPYTSDHHYTQSKAEYDELQKDGWSGEGIKWYSGGDVPVYRQYNPYARTGSHNYTCSSFERDSLVKAGWSNEGVGWDAVAVGHPVTDSIMGSTTVSVDRMVAHYNKTVAAKGAAYPADVYAQYGAPDITTFCTILTQQANSEGIRAEVLYAQVMLETGYLQFGGQVEPHQCNFGGLGATDDGAHGATFPDVATGLLAQAQHLKVYASADPLNNPCVDPRFNNAVEAFGRGSAPCVSDLGDGKWATDPKYASKLLNIMNAL
;
A
#
# COMPACT_ATOMS: atom_id res chain seq x y z
N MET A 1 12.81 74.50 -24.15
CA MET A 1 11.59 73.88 -24.74
C MET A 1 11.91 73.31 -26.10
N LYS A 2 11.78 71.98 -26.28
CA LYS A 2 11.15 71.34 -27.43
C LYS A 2 11.23 69.81 -27.25
N LYS A 3 10.05 69.19 -27.21
CA LYS A 3 9.82 67.76 -27.28
C LYS A 3 10.00 67.29 -28.72
N THR A 4 10.50 66.08 -28.93
CA THR A 4 10.08 65.19 -30.04
C THR A 4 10.27 63.73 -29.62
N ASN A 5 9.24 62.93 -29.92
CA ASN A 5 9.05 61.52 -29.57
C ASN A 5 9.62 60.55 -30.61
N ALA A 6 9.81 59.31 -30.15
CA ALA A 6 9.72 58.01 -30.86
C ALA A 6 10.90 57.65 -31.80
N VAL A 7 11.30 56.40 -32.04
CA VAL A 7 10.61 55.10 -32.07
C VAL A 7 11.60 53.97 -31.70
N ALA A 8 11.04 52.86 -31.21
CA ALA A 8 11.63 51.59 -30.83
C ALA A 8 12.49 50.85 -31.88
N ALA A 9 13.38 49.97 -31.42
CA ALA A 9 13.69 48.71 -32.07
C ALA A 9 14.10 47.68 -31.01
N ALA A 10 13.31 46.62 -30.93
CA ALA A 10 13.49 45.46 -30.06
C ALA A 10 14.64 44.57 -30.54
N LEU A 11 15.35 43.94 -29.59
CA LEU A 11 15.97 42.65 -29.82
C LEU A 11 15.87 41.85 -28.50
N ALA A 12 14.84 41.01 -28.41
CA ALA A 12 14.71 40.03 -27.35
C ALA A 12 15.60 38.84 -27.70
N LEU A 13 16.68 38.65 -26.95
CA LEU A 13 17.50 37.44 -27.00
C LEU A 13 16.93 36.45 -25.98
N SER A 14 16.16 35.48 -26.46
CA SER A 14 15.61 34.39 -25.65
C SER A 14 16.73 33.41 -25.25
N LEU A 15 17.21 33.53 -24.01
CA LEU A 15 18.03 32.49 -23.39
C LEU A 15 17.07 31.45 -22.78
N VAL A 16 16.82 30.36 -23.50
CA VAL A 16 16.18 29.17 -22.92
C VAL A 16 17.21 28.49 -22.04
N GLY A 17 17.20 28.82 -20.75
CA GLY A 17 17.88 28.04 -19.73
C GLY A 17 17.13 26.73 -19.56
N ALA A 18 17.71 25.62 -20.03
CA ALA A 18 17.27 24.29 -19.66
C ALA A 18 17.47 24.13 -18.15
N MET A 19 16.41 24.35 -17.37
CA MET A 19 16.36 23.89 -15.99
C MET A 19 16.29 22.37 -16.05
N GLY A 20 17.45 21.73 -15.98
CA GLY A 20 17.54 20.31 -15.66
C GLY A 20 16.87 20.13 -14.30
N VAL A 21 15.67 19.55 -14.32
CA VAL A 21 15.03 19.07 -13.11
C VAL A 21 15.90 17.90 -12.67
N ALA A 22 16.80 18.14 -11.72
CA ALA A 22 17.48 17.07 -11.03
C ALA A 22 16.39 16.24 -10.35
N THR A 23 16.08 15.08 -10.92
CA THR A 23 15.37 14.04 -10.19
C THR A 23 16.15 13.84 -8.90
N PRO A 24 15.52 13.95 -7.72
CA PRO A 24 16.22 13.57 -6.51
C PRO A 24 16.55 12.08 -6.69
N ALA A 25 17.84 11.77 -6.81
CA ALA A 25 18.30 10.43 -6.58
C ALA A 25 17.75 10.03 -5.21
N LEU A 26 16.98 8.94 -5.16
CA LEU A 26 16.53 8.34 -3.92
C LEU A 26 17.76 8.23 -3.03
N ALA A 27 17.78 8.96 -1.91
CA ALA A 27 18.86 8.83 -0.95
C ALA A 27 18.88 7.36 -0.54
N GLU A 28 19.95 6.65 -0.91
CA GLU A 28 20.26 5.34 -0.37
C GLU A 28 20.24 5.47 1.15
N THR A 29 19.19 4.94 1.79
CA THR A 29 19.17 4.84 3.24
C THR A 29 20.30 3.88 3.59
N ASN A 30 21.30 4.35 4.33
CA ASN A 30 22.40 3.53 4.85
C ASN A 30 21.87 2.53 5.90
N GLY A 31 21.03 1.59 5.49
CA GLY A 31 20.33 0.66 6.35
C GLY A 31 19.84 -0.57 5.59
N VAL A 32 19.41 -1.57 6.34
CA VAL A 32 18.99 -2.88 5.84
C VAL A 32 17.48 -2.97 5.98
N GLU A 33 16.78 -3.21 4.86
CA GLU A 33 15.33 -3.38 4.86
C GLU A 33 14.92 -4.66 5.58
N MET A 34 14.07 -4.56 6.59
CA MET A 34 13.43 -5.73 7.22
C MET A 34 12.09 -6.00 6.57
N TYR A 35 12.03 -7.02 5.74
CA TYR A 35 10.79 -7.49 5.11
C TYR A 35 9.86 -8.09 6.16
N ARG A 36 8.60 -7.64 6.17
CA ARG A 36 7.51 -8.20 6.99
C ARG A 36 6.70 -9.17 6.12
N LEU A 37 6.44 -10.36 6.62
CA LEU A 37 5.58 -11.35 5.97
C LEU A 37 4.52 -11.84 6.95
N TYR A 38 3.32 -12.11 6.45
CA TYR A 38 2.20 -12.62 7.23
C TYR A 38 1.75 -14.00 6.74
N ASN A 39 1.52 -14.91 7.69
CA ASN A 39 0.94 -16.22 7.44
C ASN A 39 -0.50 -16.27 7.97
N LYS A 40 -1.48 -16.20 7.06
CA LYS A 40 -2.90 -16.21 7.41
C LYS A 40 -3.39 -17.46 8.13
N TYR A 41 -2.66 -18.58 8.06
CA TYR A 41 -3.06 -19.83 8.70
C TYR A 41 -2.58 -19.93 10.15
N THR A 42 -1.40 -19.35 10.45
CA THR A 42 -0.81 -19.35 11.79
C THR A 42 -0.96 -18.00 12.50
N SER A 43 -1.47 -16.98 11.79
CA SER A 43 -1.49 -15.57 12.23
C SER A 43 -0.11 -15.00 12.53
N GLU A 44 0.95 -15.65 12.06
CA GLU A 44 2.32 -15.28 12.35
C GLU A 44 2.84 -14.17 11.45
N HIS A 45 3.59 -13.26 12.03
CA HIS A 45 4.45 -12.34 11.30
C HIS A 45 5.90 -12.81 11.34
N PHE A 46 6.55 -12.82 10.18
CA PHE A 46 7.95 -13.16 10.01
C PHE A 46 8.74 -11.98 9.49
N TYR A 47 9.93 -11.77 10.03
CA TYR A 47 10.78 -10.62 9.72
C TYR A 47 12.16 -11.09 9.26
N THR A 48 12.60 -10.55 8.11
CA THR A 48 13.90 -10.94 7.53
C THR A 48 14.52 -9.85 6.69
N SER A 49 15.85 -9.75 6.73
CA SER A 49 16.66 -8.96 5.79
C SER A 49 16.98 -9.70 4.50
N SER A 50 16.73 -11.02 4.46
CA SER A 50 17.14 -11.88 3.35
C SER A 50 16.10 -11.86 2.23
N PRO A 51 16.42 -11.33 1.03
CA PRO A 51 15.50 -11.38 -0.11
C PRO A 51 15.24 -12.83 -0.56
N VAL A 52 16.17 -13.75 -0.30
CA VAL A 52 16.02 -15.19 -0.61
C VAL A 52 14.99 -15.84 0.33
N GLU A 53 15.07 -15.56 1.63
CA GLU A 53 14.13 -16.08 2.63
C GLU A 53 12.71 -15.53 2.38
N LYS A 54 12.60 -14.21 2.15
CA LYS A 54 11.34 -13.58 1.71
C LYS A 54 10.75 -14.29 0.49
N SER A 55 11.54 -14.46 -0.58
CA SER A 55 11.06 -15.06 -1.83
C SER A 55 10.63 -16.51 -1.65
N HIS A 56 11.37 -17.28 -0.85
CA HIS A 56 10.99 -18.66 -0.52
C HIS A 56 9.66 -18.72 0.23
N LEU A 57 9.50 -17.90 1.28
CA LEU A 57 8.27 -17.83 2.08
C LEU A 57 7.05 -17.43 1.25
N CYS A 58 7.20 -16.44 0.37
CA CYS A 58 6.16 -16.08 -0.59
C CYS A 58 5.80 -17.27 -1.50
N GLY A 59 6.80 -18.01 -1.98
CA GLY A 59 6.61 -19.20 -2.81
C GLY A 59 5.86 -20.34 -2.10
N VAL A 60 5.90 -20.39 -0.76
CA VAL A 60 5.16 -21.38 0.05
C VAL A 60 3.91 -20.82 0.72
N GLY A 61 3.43 -19.65 0.27
CA GLY A 61 2.10 -19.14 0.60
C GLY A 61 2.03 -18.08 1.70
N TRP A 62 3.17 -17.55 2.15
CA TRP A 62 3.19 -16.34 2.99
C TRP A 62 2.88 -15.10 2.16
N THR A 63 2.26 -14.12 2.79
CA THR A 63 1.96 -12.82 2.18
C THR A 63 3.09 -11.87 2.57
N TYR A 64 3.85 -11.36 1.60
CA TYR A 64 4.74 -10.22 1.86
C TYR A 64 3.88 -9.01 2.25
N GLU A 65 4.29 -8.21 3.22
CA GLU A 65 3.55 -7.02 3.68
C GLU A 65 4.42 -5.77 3.64
N GLY A 66 5.41 -5.72 2.75
CA GLY A 66 6.34 -4.61 2.64
C GLY A 66 7.47 -4.66 3.66
N VAL A 67 8.12 -3.51 3.86
CA VAL A 67 9.28 -3.36 4.73
C VAL A 67 8.80 -2.86 6.09
N GLY A 68 8.90 -3.64 7.16
CA GLY A 68 8.45 -3.22 8.49
C GLY A 68 9.25 -2.05 9.06
N TRP A 69 10.58 -2.07 8.89
CA TRP A 69 11.51 -1.01 9.28
C TRP A 69 12.83 -1.09 8.52
N ILE A 70 13.64 -0.04 8.62
CA ILE A 70 15.03 -0.03 8.13
C ILE A 70 15.95 -0.17 9.34
N ALA A 71 16.68 -1.28 9.44
CA ALA A 71 17.66 -1.52 10.51
C ALA A 71 19.02 -0.89 10.15
N PRO A 72 19.87 -0.48 11.12
CA PRO A 72 21.25 -0.13 10.83
C PRO A 72 22.08 -1.35 10.39
N SER A 73 23.20 -1.11 9.69
CA SER A 73 24.15 -2.17 9.31
C SER A 73 24.98 -2.71 10.49
N SER A 74 25.00 -2.01 11.62
CA SER A 74 25.72 -2.37 12.85
C SER A 74 25.04 -1.76 14.07
N GLY A 75 25.24 -2.34 15.25
CA GLY A 75 24.69 -1.83 16.50
C GLY A 75 24.49 -2.97 17.50
N ASP A 76 23.46 -2.86 18.33
CA ASP A 76 23.12 -3.90 19.30
C ASP A 76 22.40 -5.06 18.61
N PRO A 77 22.77 -6.32 18.86
CA PRO A 77 22.22 -7.45 18.13
C PRO A 77 20.74 -7.67 18.43
N VAL A 78 19.96 -7.99 17.39
CA VAL A 78 18.61 -8.56 17.50
C VAL A 78 18.68 -10.02 17.05
N TYR A 79 18.32 -10.90 17.97
CA TYR A 79 18.35 -12.35 17.79
C TYR A 79 17.00 -12.89 17.36
N ARG A 80 16.98 -13.97 16.58
CA ARG A 80 15.78 -14.73 16.23
C ARG A 80 15.81 -16.13 16.81
N LEU A 81 14.69 -16.60 17.33
CA LEU A 81 14.48 -17.99 17.75
C LEU A 81 13.27 -18.58 17.05
N TYR A 82 13.30 -19.89 16.83
CA TYR A 82 12.18 -20.68 16.31
C TYR A 82 11.72 -21.70 17.33
N ASN A 83 10.41 -21.77 17.58
CA ASN A 83 9.81 -22.79 18.43
C ASN A 83 9.34 -23.98 17.58
N PRO A 84 9.99 -25.16 17.65
CA PRO A 84 9.62 -26.30 16.82
C PRO A 84 8.27 -26.93 17.19
N TYR A 85 7.70 -26.63 18.36
CA TYR A 85 6.45 -27.20 18.84
C TYR A 85 5.21 -26.39 18.42
N THR A 86 5.37 -25.07 18.31
CA THR A 86 4.30 -24.17 17.86
C THR A 86 4.49 -23.70 16.43
N SER A 87 5.71 -23.79 15.88
CA SER A 87 6.13 -23.15 14.63
C SER A 87 6.22 -21.62 14.70
N ASP A 88 6.34 -21.04 15.90
CA ASP A 88 6.38 -19.59 16.12
C ASP A 88 7.82 -19.05 16.10
N HIS A 89 8.01 -17.82 15.59
CA HIS A 89 9.28 -17.11 15.66
C HIS A 89 9.26 -15.99 16.72
N HIS A 90 10.37 -15.85 17.45
CA HIS A 90 10.57 -14.79 18.45
C HIS A 90 11.78 -13.95 18.11
N TYR A 91 11.72 -12.65 18.45
CA TYR A 91 12.78 -11.69 18.16
C TYR A 91 13.09 -10.85 19.39
N THR A 92 14.37 -10.73 19.73
CA THR A 92 14.76 -10.03 20.96
C THR A 92 16.17 -9.45 20.89
N GLN A 93 16.39 -8.28 21.50
CA GLN A 93 17.73 -7.78 21.81
C GLN A 93 18.31 -8.39 23.10
N SER A 94 17.47 -9.00 23.94
CA SER A 94 17.90 -9.57 25.21
C SER A 94 18.61 -10.88 24.98
N LYS A 95 19.94 -10.87 25.10
CA LYS A 95 20.75 -12.08 25.06
C LYS A 95 20.34 -13.07 26.17
N ALA A 96 19.92 -12.58 27.33
CA ALA A 96 19.42 -13.42 28.42
C ALA A 96 18.11 -14.14 28.05
N GLU A 97 17.16 -13.45 27.41
CA GLU A 97 15.91 -14.05 26.93
C GLU A 97 16.20 -15.10 25.85
N TYR A 98 17.09 -14.78 24.90
CA TYR A 98 17.54 -15.72 23.88
C TYR A 98 18.19 -16.98 24.47
N ASP A 99 19.04 -16.83 25.48
CA ASP A 99 19.70 -17.96 26.12
C ASP A 99 18.74 -18.81 26.97
N GLU A 100 17.74 -18.19 27.61
CA GLU A 100 16.74 -18.91 28.39
C GLU A 100 15.78 -19.70 27.51
N LEU A 101 15.23 -19.09 26.46
CA LEU A 101 14.31 -19.77 25.54
C LEU A 101 14.96 -20.99 24.86
N GLN A 102 16.27 -20.96 24.59
CA GLN A 102 16.98 -22.13 24.08
C GLN A 102 17.01 -23.29 25.09
N LYS A 103 17.10 -23.01 26.40
CA LYS A 103 17.00 -24.05 27.44
C LYS A 103 15.60 -24.64 27.49
N ASP A 104 14.59 -23.83 27.18
CA ASP A 104 13.18 -24.24 27.05
C ASP A 104 12.86 -24.95 25.73
N GLY A 105 13.88 -25.25 24.91
CA GLY A 105 13.74 -26.06 23.70
C GLY A 105 13.49 -25.26 22.42
N TRP A 106 13.58 -23.93 22.45
CA TRP A 106 13.60 -23.13 21.23
C TRP A 106 14.93 -23.29 20.49
N SER A 107 14.88 -23.26 19.17
CA SER A 107 16.07 -23.26 18.32
C SER A 107 16.54 -21.83 18.10
N GLY A 108 17.70 -21.48 18.64
CA GLY A 108 18.33 -20.20 18.39
C GLY A 108 18.89 -20.12 16.96
N GLU A 109 18.51 -19.07 16.21
CA GLU A 109 18.95 -18.85 14.83
C GLU A 109 20.00 -17.73 14.70
N GLY A 110 20.48 -17.20 15.83
CA GLY A 110 21.53 -16.19 15.90
C GLY A 110 21.04 -14.77 15.62
N ILE A 111 22.00 -13.88 15.37
CA ILE A 111 21.78 -12.46 15.05
C ILE A 111 21.20 -12.36 13.64
N LYS A 112 20.09 -11.64 13.47
CA LYS A 112 19.46 -11.42 12.15
C LYS A 112 19.62 -9.99 11.65
N TRP A 113 19.63 -9.02 12.56
CA TRP A 113 19.93 -7.62 12.28
C TRP A 113 20.41 -6.92 13.55
N TYR A 114 20.66 -5.62 13.45
CA TYR A 114 21.09 -4.78 14.54
C TYR A 114 20.04 -3.71 14.85
N SER A 115 20.03 -3.26 16.10
CA SER A 115 19.28 -2.10 16.57
C SER A 115 20.14 -0.86 16.57
N GLY A 116 19.51 0.29 16.36
CA GLY A 116 20.11 1.62 16.44
C GLY A 116 19.29 2.64 15.66
N GLY A 117 19.54 3.93 15.91
CA GLY A 117 18.69 5.03 15.43
C GLY A 117 17.73 5.51 16.52
N ASP A 118 16.66 6.17 16.12
CA ASP A 118 15.67 6.81 17.01
C ASP A 118 14.21 6.46 16.67
N VAL A 119 13.99 5.51 15.74
CA VAL A 119 12.66 5.02 15.38
C VAL A 119 12.33 3.79 16.22
N PRO A 120 11.38 3.85 17.17
CA PRO A 120 11.06 2.72 18.02
C PRO A 120 10.32 1.61 17.26
N VAL A 121 10.75 0.37 17.43
CA VAL A 121 10.00 -0.83 17.04
C VAL A 121 9.32 -1.39 18.29
N TYR A 122 8.01 -1.23 18.36
CA TYR A 122 7.18 -1.69 19.48
C TYR A 122 6.95 -3.20 19.42
N ARG A 123 7.03 -3.86 20.59
CA ARG A 123 6.71 -5.28 20.77
C ARG A 123 5.36 -5.46 21.46
N GLN A 124 4.48 -6.28 20.90
CA GLN A 124 3.21 -6.66 21.53
C GLN A 124 3.10 -8.17 21.59
N TYR A 125 2.54 -8.68 22.69
CA TYR A 125 2.33 -10.11 22.92
C TYR A 125 0.83 -10.42 22.98
N ASN A 126 0.40 -11.46 22.26
CA ASN A 126 -0.95 -11.99 22.31
C ASN A 126 -1.03 -13.19 23.29
N PRO A 127 -1.58 -13.01 24.50
CA PRO A 127 -1.67 -14.11 25.48
C PRO A 127 -2.65 -15.22 25.07
N TYR A 128 -3.44 -15.02 24.02
CA TYR A 128 -4.43 -15.98 23.52
C TYR A 128 -3.95 -16.74 22.29
N ALA A 129 -2.80 -16.37 21.73
CA ALA A 129 -2.26 -16.99 20.52
C ALA A 129 -1.42 -18.22 20.86
N ARG A 130 -1.63 -19.30 20.10
CA ARG A 130 -0.74 -20.48 20.10
C ARG A 130 0.48 -20.28 19.19
N THR A 131 0.31 -19.50 18.12
CA THR A 131 1.27 -19.17 17.07
C THR A 131 1.04 -17.73 16.63
N GLY A 132 2.06 -17.06 16.11
CA GLY A 132 1.96 -15.63 15.82
C GLY A 132 1.77 -14.82 17.10
N SER A 133 2.44 -15.24 18.17
CA SER A 133 2.19 -14.68 19.50
C SER A 133 2.74 -13.27 19.69
N HIS A 134 3.61 -12.79 18.80
CA HIS A 134 4.21 -11.47 18.90
C HIS A 134 4.02 -10.64 17.63
N ASN A 135 3.86 -9.34 17.83
CA ASN A 135 3.89 -8.32 16.78
C ASN A 135 5.06 -7.35 17.00
N TYR A 136 5.68 -6.89 15.92
CA TYR A 136 6.79 -5.94 15.91
C TYR A 136 6.52 -4.85 14.89
N THR A 137 6.40 -3.60 15.34
CA THR A 137 5.97 -2.52 14.45
C THR A 137 6.54 -1.16 14.83
N CYS A 138 6.85 -0.32 13.82
CA CYS A 138 7.10 1.10 14.04
C CYS A 138 5.81 1.91 14.24
N SER A 139 4.64 1.33 13.95
CA SER A 139 3.36 2.02 14.01
C SER A 139 2.81 2.04 15.43
N SER A 140 2.80 3.22 16.06
CA SER A 140 2.13 3.40 17.35
C SER A 140 0.63 3.11 17.26
N PHE A 141 0.01 3.37 16.11
CA PHE A 141 -1.41 3.07 15.87
C PHE A 141 -1.70 1.57 15.87
N GLU A 142 -0.86 0.76 15.22
CA GLU A 142 -1.00 -0.71 15.21
C GLU A 142 -0.81 -1.27 16.62
N ARG A 143 0.23 -0.82 17.34
CA ARG A 143 0.44 -1.15 18.76
C ARG A 143 -0.81 -0.85 19.58
N ASP A 144 -1.32 0.39 19.51
CA ASP A 144 -2.44 0.84 20.34
C ASP A 144 -3.73 0.09 20.00
N SER A 145 -3.92 -0.27 18.72
CA SER A 145 -5.05 -1.08 18.26
C SER A 145 -5.00 -2.51 18.78
N LEU A 146 -3.81 -3.15 18.74
CA LEU A 146 -3.61 -4.50 19.30
C LEU A 146 -3.81 -4.51 20.82
N VAL A 147 -3.29 -3.50 21.52
CA VAL A 147 -3.48 -3.35 22.97
C VAL A 147 -4.95 -3.20 23.32
N LYS A 148 -5.69 -2.39 22.55
CA LYS A 148 -7.15 -2.28 22.69
C LYS A 148 -7.87 -3.60 22.42
N ALA A 149 -7.34 -4.44 21.54
CA ALA A 149 -7.83 -5.78 21.25
C ALA A 149 -7.42 -6.83 22.30
N GLY A 150 -6.73 -6.45 23.38
CA GLY A 150 -6.36 -7.32 24.50
C GLY A 150 -4.94 -7.87 24.45
N TRP A 151 -4.10 -7.40 23.54
CA TRP A 151 -2.67 -7.73 23.52
C TRP A 151 -1.93 -6.98 24.63
N SER A 152 -0.87 -7.58 25.16
CA SER A 152 0.04 -6.96 26.11
C SER A 152 1.03 -6.05 25.38
N ASN A 153 1.13 -4.78 25.80
CA ASN A 153 2.20 -3.89 25.37
C ASN A 153 3.49 -4.23 26.13
N GLU A 154 4.51 -4.71 25.43
CA GLU A 154 5.81 -5.03 26.03
C GLU A 154 6.83 -3.89 25.86
N GLY A 155 6.41 -2.75 25.29
CA GLY A 155 7.24 -1.58 25.12
C GLY A 155 8.04 -1.59 23.82
N VAL A 156 9.21 -0.95 23.83
CA VAL A 156 10.13 -0.91 22.69
C VAL A 156 10.99 -2.16 22.73
N GLY A 157 10.92 -2.98 21.69
CA GLY A 157 11.77 -4.16 21.54
C GLY A 157 13.18 -3.79 21.09
N TRP A 158 13.30 -2.81 20.19
CA TRP A 158 14.53 -2.20 19.69
C TRP A 158 14.27 -0.91 18.90
N ASP A 159 15.34 -0.23 18.50
CA ASP A 159 15.28 0.98 17.66
C ASP A 159 15.80 0.70 16.23
N ALA A 160 15.25 1.45 15.28
CA ALA A 160 15.54 1.41 13.84
C ALA A 160 16.01 2.79 13.34
N VAL A 161 16.65 2.83 12.15
CA VAL A 161 17.13 4.09 11.55
C VAL A 161 16.07 4.82 10.74
N ALA A 162 15.03 4.11 10.30
CA ALA A 162 13.87 4.70 9.65
C ALA A 162 12.65 3.80 9.79
N VAL A 163 11.47 4.41 9.77
CA VAL A 163 10.22 3.69 9.53
C VAL A 163 10.31 3.00 8.17
N GLY A 164 9.83 1.76 8.11
CA GLY A 164 9.73 1.06 6.84
C GLY A 164 8.50 1.53 6.06
N HIS A 165 8.27 0.86 4.95
CA HIS A 165 7.02 0.97 4.21
C HIS A 165 6.29 -0.37 4.30
N PRO A 166 5.78 -0.76 5.48
CA PRO A 166 4.89 -1.90 5.53
C PRO A 166 3.66 -1.50 4.75
N VAL A 167 3.24 -2.36 3.85
CA VAL A 167 1.92 -2.25 3.27
C VAL A 167 0.97 -2.55 4.43
N THR A 168 0.57 -1.50 5.17
CA THR A 168 -0.57 -1.64 6.06
C THR A 168 -1.73 -2.10 5.18
N ASP A 169 -2.57 -2.99 5.67
CA ASP A 169 -3.75 -3.38 4.91
C ASP A 169 -4.86 -2.34 5.05
N SER A 170 -4.72 -1.29 5.87
CA SER A 170 -5.75 -0.25 6.01
C SER A 170 -6.08 0.45 4.68
N ILE A 171 -7.36 0.64 4.38
CA ILE A 171 -7.80 1.33 3.16
C ILE A 171 -7.64 2.85 3.29
N MET A 172 -7.94 3.39 4.48
CA MET A 172 -7.79 4.82 4.79
C MET A 172 -6.34 5.15 5.15
N GLY A 173 -5.94 6.40 4.96
CA GLY A 173 -4.67 6.93 5.45
C GLY A 173 -3.89 7.73 4.43
N SER A 174 -2.65 8.06 4.78
CA SER A 174 -1.73 8.75 3.87
C SER A 174 -1.17 7.77 2.85
N THR A 175 -1.20 8.16 1.57
CA THR A 175 -0.50 7.45 0.49
C THR A 175 0.98 7.33 0.81
N THR A 176 1.53 6.11 0.73
CA THR A 176 2.96 5.85 1.01
C THR A 176 3.78 5.56 -0.26
N VAL A 177 3.12 5.43 -1.40
CA VAL A 177 3.72 5.12 -2.71
C VAL A 177 3.73 6.36 -3.61
N SER A 178 4.83 6.62 -4.31
CA SER A 178 4.92 7.71 -5.29
C SER A 178 4.23 7.37 -6.61
N VAL A 179 3.80 8.41 -7.35
CA VAL A 179 3.27 8.27 -8.72
C VAL A 179 4.26 7.50 -9.61
N ASP A 180 5.56 7.80 -9.50
CA ASP A 180 6.60 7.14 -10.30
C ASP A 180 6.65 5.62 -10.06
N ARG A 181 6.45 5.15 -8.82
CA ARG A 181 6.38 3.71 -8.51
C ARG A 181 5.16 3.06 -9.16
N MET A 182 4.00 3.71 -9.11
CA MET A 182 2.77 3.23 -9.77
C MET A 182 2.93 3.16 -11.30
N VAL A 183 3.56 4.17 -11.90
CA VAL A 183 3.85 4.24 -13.33
C VAL A 183 4.84 3.13 -13.73
N ALA A 184 5.93 2.96 -12.97
CA ALA A 184 6.92 1.92 -13.23
C ALA A 184 6.30 0.51 -13.13
N HIS A 185 5.49 0.25 -12.12
CA HIS A 185 4.77 -1.00 -11.95
C HIS A 185 3.80 -1.26 -13.12
N TYR A 186 3.02 -0.25 -13.53
CA TYR A 186 2.09 -0.37 -14.66
C TYR A 186 2.84 -0.71 -15.94
N ASN A 187 3.84 0.09 -16.31
CA ASN A 187 4.60 -0.07 -17.55
C ASN A 187 5.25 -1.45 -17.63
N LYS A 188 5.87 -1.91 -16.53
CA LYS A 188 6.45 -3.26 -16.45
C LYS A 188 5.40 -4.35 -16.72
N THR A 189 4.24 -4.23 -16.08
CA THR A 189 3.19 -5.25 -16.16
C THR A 189 2.50 -5.29 -17.51
N VAL A 190 2.20 -4.12 -18.08
CA VAL A 190 1.54 -3.99 -19.38
C VAL A 190 2.47 -4.37 -20.53
N ALA A 191 3.75 -4.01 -20.46
CA ALA A 191 4.75 -4.47 -21.43
C ALA A 191 4.88 -6.00 -21.42
N ALA A 192 4.88 -6.64 -20.25
CA ALA A 192 4.91 -8.10 -20.14
C ALA A 192 3.67 -8.79 -20.75
N LYS A 193 2.56 -8.06 -20.90
CA LYS A 193 1.32 -8.52 -21.55
C LYS A 193 1.30 -8.23 -23.06
N GLY A 194 2.31 -7.55 -23.61
CA GLY A 194 2.32 -7.10 -25.01
C GLY A 194 1.26 -6.04 -25.32
N ALA A 195 0.82 -5.30 -24.30
CA ALA A 195 -0.21 -4.28 -24.40
C ALA A 195 0.36 -2.87 -24.20
N ALA A 196 -0.49 -1.85 -24.27
CA ALA A 196 -0.11 -0.45 -24.09
C ALA A 196 -1.16 0.31 -23.27
N TYR A 197 -0.78 1.50 -22.79
CA TYR A 197 -1.74 2.44 -22.22
C TYR A 197 -2.74 2.90 -23.31
N PRO A 198 -4.07 2.88 -23.05
CA PRO A 198 -5.08 3.27 -24.04
C PRO A 198 -5.20 4.80 -24.15
N ALA A 199 -4.13 5.44 -24.64
CA ALA A 199 -4.02 6.88 -24.78
C ALA A 199 -5.09 7.46 -25.74
N ASP A 200 -5.45 6.71 -26.78
CA ASP A 200 -6.49 7.05 -27.76
C ASP A 200 -7.87 7.19 -27.11
N VAL A 201 -8.12 6.44 -26.03
CA VAL A 201 -9.33 6.58 -25.22
C VAL A 201 -9.18 7.70 -24.22
N TYR A 202 -8.17 7.65 -23.33
CA TYR A 202 -8.16 8.51 -22.14
C TYR A 202 -7.66 9.93 -22.36
N ALA A 203 -7.01 10.24 -23.49
CA ALA A 203 -6.61 11.60 -23.81
C ALA A 203 -7.81 12.57 -23.84
N GLN A 204 -8.95 12.15 -24.40
CA GLN A 204 -10.19 12.96 -24.41
C GLN A 204 -10.88 13.02 -23.04
N TYR A 205 -10.54 12.11 -22.11
CA TYR A 205 -11.08 12.06 -20.74
C TYR A 205 -10.11 12.61 -19.69
N GLY A 206 -9.09 13.36 -20.13
CA GLY A 206 -8.17 14.10 -19.25
C GLY A 206 -6.93 13.33 -18.77
N ALA A 207 -6.69 12.10 -19.24
CA ALA A 207 -5.47 11.35 -18.93
C ALA A 207 -4.81 10.81 -20.21
N PRO A 208 -4.00 11.62 -20.91
CA PRO A 208 -3.35 11.21 -22.17
C PRO A 208 -2.25 10.15 -21.98
N ASP A 209 -1.73 9.99 -20.76
CA ASP A 209 -0.68 9.03 -20.43
C ASP A 209 -0.86 8.47 -19.01
N ILE A 210 -0.14 7.39 -18.73
CA ILE A 210 -0.19 6.70 -17.43
C ILE A 210 0.28 7.59 -16.28
N THR A 211 1.23 8.50 -16.51
CA THR A 211 1.71 9.42 -15.47
C THR A 211 0.61 10.37 -15.04
N THR A 212 -0.13 10.93 -16.00
CA THR A 212 -1.29 11.78 -15.74
C THR A 212 -2.40 10.99 -15.06
N PHE A 213 -2.68 9.76 -15.53
CA PHE A 213 -3.65 8.87 -14.90
C PHE A 213 -3.34 8.60 -13.42
N CYS A 214 -2.10 8.16 -13.12
CA CYS A 214 -1.67 7.88 -11.75
C CYS A 214 -1.66 9.15 -10.88
N THR A 215 -1.32 10.32 -11.46
CA THR A 215 -1.41 11.61 -10.76
C THR A 215 -2.84 11.92 -10.35
N ILE A 216 -3.80 11.79 -11.27
CA ILE A 216 -5.23 12.00 -10.99
C ILE A 216 -5.70 10.99 -9.94
N LEU A 217 -5.34 9.72 -10.09
CA LEU A 217 -5.69 8.66 -9.12
C LEU A 217 -5.22 9.02 -7.72
N THR A 218 -3.96 9.43 -7.55
CA THR A 218 -3.43 9.85 -6.25
C THR A 218 -4.18 11.05 -5.69
N GLN A 219 -4.50 12.05 -6.52
CA GLN A 219 -5.27 13.22 -6.10
C GLN A 219 -6.67 12.84 -5.63
N GLN A 220 -7.41 12.04 -6.40
CA GLN A 220 -8.78 11.67 -6.06
C GLN A 220 -8.84 10.77 -4.83
N ALA A 221 -7.96 9.76 -4.73
CA ALA A 221 -7.86 8.91 -3.54
C ALA A 221 -7.59 9.73 -2.27
N ASN A 222 -6.53 10.56 -2.29
CA ASN A 222 -6.15 11.37 -1.15
C ASN A 222 -7.24 12.39 -0.77
N SER A 223 -7.99 12.92 -1.75
CA SER A 223 -9.08 13.86 -1.47
C SER A 223 -10.18 13.24 -0.59
N GLU A 224 -10.39 11.92 -0.68
CA GLU A 224 -11.30 11.17 0.19
C GLU A 224 -10.63 10.55 1.42
N GLY A 225 -9.31 10.68 1.57
CA GLY A 225 -8.52 10.05 2.64
C GLY A 225 -8.24 8.56 2.39
N ILE A 226 -8.42 8.10 1.16
CA ILE A 226 -8.09 6.75 0.70
C ILE A 226 -6.61 6.72 0.29
N ARG A 227 -5.91 5.65 0.66
CA ARG A 227 -4.53 5.43 0.20
C ARG A 227 -4.52 5.14 -1.31
N ALA A 228 -3.73 5.89 -2.06
CA ALA A 228 -3.70 5.80 -3.51
C ALA A 228 -3.20 4.44 -4.00
N GLU A 229 -2.29 3.78 -3.27
CA GLU A 229 -1.86 2.42 -3.59
C GLU A 229 -3.02 1.39 -3.52
N VAL A 230 -4.02 1.60 -2.66
CA VAL A 230 -5.21 0.74 -2.56
C VAL A 230 -6.11 0.95 -3.77
N LEU A 231 -6.44 2.21 -4.08
CA LEU A 231 -7.26 2.54 -5.26
C LEU A 231 -6.57 2.07 -6.55
N TYR A 232 -5.25 2.28 -6.66
CA TYR A 232 -4.45 1.78 -7.79
C TYR A 232 -4.55 0.27 -7.94
N ALA A 233 -4.31 -0.49 -6.86
CA ALA A 233 -4.36 -1.94 -6.91
C ALA A 233 -5.73 -2.43 -7.36
N GLN A 234 -6.79 -1.81 -6.85
CA GLN A 234 -8.16 -2.14 -7.22
C GLN A 234 -8.45 -1.82 -8.68
N VAL A 235 -8.16 -0.59 -9.14
CA VAL A 235 -8.31 -0.18 -10.55
C VAL A 235 -7.58 -1.16 -11.48
N MET A 236 -6.32 -1.50 -11.19
CA MET A 236 -5.55 -2.39 -12.05
C MET A 236 -6.09 -3.83 -12.04
N LEU A 237 -6.60 -4.31 -10.92
CA LEU A 237 -7.20 -5.63 -10.83
C LEU A 237 -8.53 -5.71 -11.60
N GLU A 238 -9.44 -4.77 -11.34
CA GLU A 238 -10.80 -4.74 -11.91
C GLU A 238 -10.78 -4.56 -13.44
N THR A 239 -9.87 -3.72 -13.94
CA THR A 239 -9.78 -3.39 -15.37
C THR A 239 -8.79 -4.26 -16.13
N GLY A 240 -8.11 -5.21 -15.46
CA GLY A 240 -7.02 -5.96 -16.10
C GLY A 240 -5.88 -5.06 -16.60
N TYR A 241 -5.49 -4.06 -15.82
CA TYR A 241 -4.47 -3.05 -16.13
C TYR A 241 -4.89 -2.08 -17.25
N LEU A 242 -6.11 -1.54 -17.14
CA LEU A 242 -6.75 -0.62 -18.09
C LEU A 242 -6.95 -1.22 -19.49
N GLN A 243 -6.89 -2.54 -19.63
CA GLN A 243 -7.12 -3.24 -20.89
C GLN A 243 -8.59 -3.62 -21.07
N PHE A 244 -9.32 -3.72 -19.96
CA PHE A 244 -10.70 -4.18 -19.87
C PHE A 244 -10.87 -5.58 -20.49
N GLY A 245 -12.10 -6.06 -20.58
CA GLY A 245 -12.41 -7.42 -21.04
C GLY A 245 -13.70 -7.99 -20.47
N GLY A 246 -14.35 -7.26 -19.56
CA GLY A 246 -15.68 -7.55 -19.05
C GLY A 246 -16.76 -6.67 -19.69
N GLN A 247 -17.84 -6.43 -18.94
CA GLN A 247 -19.01 -5.66 -19.38
C GLN A 247 -18.77 -4.15 -19.44
N VAL A 248 -17.79 -3.65 -18.69
CA VAL A 248 -17.43 -2.23 -18.62
C VAL A 248 -16.37 -1.93 -19.68
N GLU A 249 -16.61 -0.87 -20.44
CA GLU A 249 -15.76 -0.40 -21.52
C GLU A 249 -14.87 0.77 -21.09
N PRO A 250 -13.67 0.92 -21.70
CA PRO A 250 -12.72 1.97 -21.34
C PRO A 250 -13.30 3.39 -21.29
N HIS A 251 -14.17 3.75 -22.24
CA HIS A 251 -14.75 5.10 -22.36
C HIS A 251 -15.69 5.46 -21.22
N GLN A 252 -16.19 4.48 -20.46
CA GLN A 252 -17.08 4.73 -19.34
C GLN A 252 -16.38 5.36 -18.14
N CYS A 253 -15.03 5.37 -18.11
CA CYS A 253 -14.23 5.79 -16.96
C CYS A 253 -14.66 5.13 -15.64
N ASN A 254 -15.23 3.92 -15.70
CA ASN A 254 -15.76 3.19 -14.55
C ASN A 254 -14.79 2.09 -14.14
N PHE A 255 -13.75 2.48 -13.42
CA PHE A 255 -12.62 1.60 -13.10
C PHE A 255 -12.92 0.57 -12.00
N GLY A 256 -13.99 0.77 -11.23
CA GLY A 256 -14.41 -0.11 -10.14
C GLY A 256 -15.61 -1.01 -10.48
N GLY A 257 -16.07 -1.02 -11.74
CA GLY A 257 -17.23 -1.82 -12.13
C GLY A 257 -18.54 -1.37 -11.48
N LEU A 258 -18.64 -0.10 -11.06
CA LEU A 258 -19.76 0.41 -10.27
C LEU A 258 -21.06 0.28 -11.06
N GLY A 259 -21.97 -0.57 -10.58
CA GLY A 259 -23.28 -0.80 -11.19
C GLY A 259 -23.31 -1.77 -12.34
N ALA A 260 -22.18 -2.41 -12.67
CA ALA A 260 -22.21 -3.57 -13.55
C ALA A 260 -22.80 -4.76 -12.78
N THR A 261 -23.64 -5.56 -13.43
CA THR A 261 -24.35 -6.68 -12.81
C THR A 261 -24.36 -7.89 -13.74
N ASP A 262 -24.41 -9.08 -13.14
CA ASP A 262 -24.39 -10.37 -13.85
C ASP A 262 -25.61 -10.56 -14.79
N ASP A 263 -26.65 -9.72 -14.65
CA ASP A 263 -27.83 -9.69 -15.53
C ASP A 263 -27.64 -8.85 -16.81
N GLY A 264 -26.46 -8.26 -17.00
CA GLY A 264 -26.07 -7.58 -18.25
C GLY A 264 -26.06 -6.05 -18.20
N ALA A 265 -26.22 -5.43 -17.03
CA ALA A 265 -26.06 -3.96 -16.95
C ALA A 265 -24.60 -3.56 -17.21
N HIS A 266 -24.40 -2.58 -18.09
CA HIS A 266 -23.07 -2.09 -18.50
C HIS A 266 -22.36 -1.24 -17.43
N GLY A 267 -22.99 -1.00 -16.28
CA GLY A 267 -22.46 -0.14 -15.22
C GLY A 267 -22.57 1.36 -15.49
N ALA A 268 -22.16 2.14 -14.50
CA ALA A 268 -22.13 3.60 -14.57
C ALA A 268 -21.15 4.11 -15.64
N THR A 269 -21.40 5.32 -16.13
CA THR A 269 -20.50 6.06 -17.03
C THR A 269 -20.19 7.42 -16.41
N PHE A 270 -18.91 7.78 -16.38
CA PHE A 270 -18.43 9.02 -15.80
C PHE A 270 -17.88 9.94 -16.90
N PRO A 271 -18.00 11.28 -16.72
CA PRO A 271 -17.62 12.24 -17.76
C PRO A 271 -16.10 12.31 -18.02
N ASP A 272 -15.28 11.94 -17.04
CA ASP A 272 -13.83 11.96 -17.14
C ASP A 272 -13.17 10.98 -16.16
N VAL A 273 -11.86 10.79 -16.33
CA VAL A 273 -11.04 9.89 -15.50
C VAL A 273 -11.07 10.31 -14.02
N ALA A 274 -11.07 11.62 -13.75
CA ALA A 274 -11.07 12.15 -12.38
C ALA A 274 -12.37 11.79 -11.64
N THR A 275 -13.52 11.98 -12.28
CA THR A 275 -14.84 11.69 -11.69
C THR A 275 -15.00 10.19 -11.45
N GLY A 276 -14.56 9.35 -12.40
CA GLY A 276 -14.61 7.90 -12.25
C GLY A 276 -13.75 7.37 -11.09
N LEU A 277 -12.53 7.90 -10.95
CA LEU A 277 -11.64 7.54 -9.85
C LEU A 277 -12.16 8.06 -8.50
N LEU A 278 -12.75 9.26 -8.47
CA LEU A 278 -13.38 9.79 -7.27
C LEU A 278 -14.58 8.94 -6.84
N ALA A 279 -15.43 8.52 -7.78
CA ALA A 279 -16.56 7.63 -7.49
C ALA A 279 -16.09 6.31 -6.86
N GLN A 280 -15.04 5.69 -7.39
CA GLN A 280 -14.48 4.48 -6.80
C GLN A 280 -13.85 4.73 -5.42
N ALA A 281 -13.15 5.86 -5.22
CA ALA A 281 -12.62 6.24 -3.91
C ALA A 281 -13.74 6.43 -2.87
N GLN A 282 -14.85 7.06 -3.25
CA GLN A 282 -16.04 7.21 -2.41
C GLN A 282 -16.68 5.86 -2.09
N HIS A 283 -16.72 4.94 -3.06
CA HIS A 283 -17.22 3.58 -2.84
C HIS A 283 -16.36 2.82 -1.83
N LEU A 284 -15.02 2.84 -1.99
CA LEU A 284 -14.08 2.28 -1.02
C LEU A 284 -14.29 2.88 0.38
N LYS A 285 -14.54 4.19 0.46
CA LYS A 285 -14.79 4.87 1.74
C LYS A 285 -16.06 4.43 2.45
N VAL A 286 -17.05 3.85 1.75
CA VAL A 286 -18.20 3.17 2.39
C VAL A 286 -17.72 2.05 3.28
N TYR A 287 -16.88 1.18 2.75
CA TYR A 287 -16.32 0.04 3.48
C TYR A 287 -15.32 0.48 4.55
N ALA A 288 -14.49 1.46 4.22
CA ALA A 288 -13.30 1.77 4.98
C ALA A 288 -13.53 2.66 6.23
N SER A 289 -14.56 3.50 6.23
CA SER A 289 -14.77 4.48 7.32
C SER A 289 -16.25 4.79 7.58
N ALA A 290 -16.56 5.19 8.82
CA ALA A 290 -17.85 5.75 9.22
C ALA A 290 -17.99 7.26 8.92
N ASP A 291 -16.88 7.96 8.66
CA ASP A 291 -16.83 9.41 8.46
C ASP A 291 -17.62 9.85 7.22
N PRO A 292 -18.09 11.10 7.12
CA PRO A 292 -18.72 11.58 5.89
C PRO A 292 -17.74 11.61 4.69
N LEU A 293 -18.30 11.69 3.48
CA LEU A 293 -17.51 12.01 2.28
C LEU A 293 -16.88 13.39 2.39
N ASN A 294 -15.69 13.55 1.83
CA ASN A 294 -14.98 14.83 1.83
C ASN A 294 -15.38 15.69 0.63
N ASN A 295 -15.80 15.05 -0.47
CA ASN A 295 -16.26 15.70 -1.69
C ASN A 295 -17.77 15.42 -1.90
N PRO A 296 -18.44 16.21 -2.77
CA PRO A 296 -19.77 15.87 -3.24
C PRO A 296 -19.83 14.44 -3.78
N CYS A 297 -20.90 13.71 -3.45
CA CYS A 297 -21.07 12.33 -3.88
C CYS A 297 -21.23 12.26 -5.41
N VAL A 298 -20.33 11.53 -6.06
CA VAL A 298 -20.38 11.20 -7.50
C VAL A 298 -20.55 9.69 -7.72
N ASP A 299 -20.37 8.87 -6.69
CA ASP A 299 -20.71 7.45 -6.72
C ASP A 299 -22.24 7.24 -6.75
N PRO A 300 -22.82 6.74 -7.86
CA PRO A 300 -24.27 6.51 -7.96
C PRO A 300 -24.75 5.35 -7.07
N ARG A 301 -23.83 4.50 -6.59
CA ARG A 301 -24.14 3.36 -5.72
C ARG A 301 -23.89 3.64 -4.24
N PHE A 302 -23.48 4.85 -3.88
CA PHE A 302 -23.06 5.16 -2.52
C PHE A 302 -24.13 4.79 -1.48
N ASN A 303 -25.36 5.28 -1.66
CA ASN A 303 -26.44 5.01 -0.72
C ASN A 303 -26.83 3.53 -0.68
N ASN A 304 -26.85 2.86 -1.85
CA ASN A 304 -27.14 1.43 -1.93
C ASN A 304 -26.08 0.60 -1.20
N ALA A 305 -24.80 0.98 -1.30
CA ALA A 305 -23.72 0.31 -0.58
C ALA A 305 -23.79 0.57 0.92
N VAL A 306 -24.14 1.79 1.34
CA VAL A 306 -24.38 2.13 2.75
C VAL A 306 -25.52 1.27 3.33
N GLU A 307 -26.62 1.13 2.60
CA GLU A 307 -27.76 0.31 3.03
C GLU A 307 -27.40 -1.19 3.11
N ALA A 308 -26.70 -1.71 2.10
CA ALA A 308 -26.39 -3.13 2.01
C ALA A 308 -25.30 -3.59 2.99
N PHE A 309 -24.26 -2.78 3.20
CA PHE A 309 -23.04 -3.20 3.91
C PHE A 309 -22.75 -2.40 5.18
N GLY A 310 -23.35 -1.23 5.35
CA GLY A 310 -23.01 -0.29 6.42
C GLY A 310 -21.67 0.40 6.20
N ARG A 311 -21.53 1.60 6.78
CA ARG A 311 -20.29 2.38 6.75
C ARG A 311 -19.23 1.77 7.68
N GLY A 312 -17.96 1.72 7.26
CA GLY A 312 -16.84 1.22 8.07
C GLY A 312 -16.84 -0.30 8.30
N SER A 313 -17.51 -1.05 7.43
CA SER A 313 -17.73 -2.50 7.57
C SER A 313 -16.57 -3.39 7.11
N ALA A 314 -15.55 -2.80 6.48
CA ALA A 314 -14.31 -3.43 6.03
C ALA A 314 -13.18 -2.38 5.99
N PRO A 315 -12.60 -2.01 7.14
CA PRO A 315 -11.55 -0.98 7.24
C PRO A 315 -10.22 -1.35 6.55
N CYS A 316 -9.97 -2.64 6.34
CA CYS A 316 -8.75 -3.17 5.76
C CYS A 316 -8.99 -3.83 4.39
N VAL A 317 -7.98 -3.81 3.53
CA VAL A 317 -7.92 -4.48 2.22
C VAL A 317 -8.09 -5.99 2.39
N SER A 318 -7.60 -6.54 3.49
CA SER A 318 -7.81 -7.93 3.90
C SER A 318 -9.30 -8.29 4.06
N ASP A 319 -10.15 -7.30 4.36
CA ASP A 319 -11.59 -7.48 4.53
C ASP A 319 -12.38 -7.42 3.21
N LEU A 320 -11.77 -7.03 2.08
CA LEU A 320 -12.50 -6.80 0.81
C LEU A 320 -12.87 -8.09 0.05
N GLY A 321 -12.39 -9.26 0.50
CA GLY A 321 -12.78 -10.56 -0.05
C GLY A 321 -14.10 -11.09 0.52
N ASP A 322 -14.39 -12.36 0.24
CA ASP A 322 -15.42 -13.16 0.92
C ASP A 322 -16.82 -12.52 0.98
N GLY A 323 -17.21 -11.80 -0.07
CA GLY A 323 -18.54 -11.22 -0.23
C GLY A 323 -18.71 -9.80 0.32
N LYS A 324 -17.63 -9.15 0.77
CA LYS A 324 -17.66 -7.73 1.19
C LYS A 324 -17.64 -6.78 0.00
N TRP A 325 -16.56 -6.80 -0.77
CA TRP A 325 -16.49 -6.11 -2.06
C TRP A 325 -16.67 -7.09 -3.20
N ALA A 326 -15.89 -8.18 -3.18
CA ALA A 326 -15.95 -9.25 -4.15
C ALA A 326 -16.29 -10.57 -3.48
N THR A 327 -17.04 -11.43 -4.18
CA THR A 327 -17.32 -12.81 -3.75
C THR A 327 -16.08 -13.72 -3.83
N ASP A 328 -15.04 -13.32 -4.56
CA ASP A 328 -13.79 -14.08 -4.67
C ASP A 328 -13.01 -14.07 -3.34
N PRO A 329 -12.79 -15.22 -2.68
CA PRO A 329 -12.03 -15.32 -1.44
C PRO A 329 -10.55 -14.90 -1.59
N LYS A 330 -10.03 -14.87 -2.82
CA LYS A 330 -8.64 -14.46 -3.11
C LYS A 330 -8.51 -12.98 -3.49
N TYR A 331 -9.61 -12.23 -3.52
CA TYR A 331 -9.61 -10.84 -3.96
C TYR A 331 -8.66 -9.97 -3.14
N ALA A 332 -8.80 -10.00 -1.82
CA ALA A 332 -7.92 -9.27 -0.90
C ALA A 332 -6.44 -9.60 -1.13
N SER A 333 -6.07 -10.89 -1.23
CA SER A 333 -4.69 -11.29 -1.47
C SER A 333 -4.15 -10.80 -2.83
N LYS A 334 -5.00 -10.71 -3.86
CA LYS A 334 -4.60 -10.16 -5.18
C LYS A 334 -4.30 -8.66 -5.07
N LEU A 335 -5.13 -7.91 -4.35
CA LEU A 335 -4.90 -6.48 -4.10
C LEU A 335 -3.59 -6.26 -3.34
N LEU A 336 -3.39 -6.98 -2.24
CA LEU A 336 -2.16 -6.91 -1.45
C LEU A 336 -0.94 -7.25 -2.32
N ASN A 337 -1.00 -8.28 -3.16
CA ASN A 337 0.10 -8.60 -4.07
C ASN A 337 0.47 -7.45 -5.03
N ILE A 338 -0.53 -6.71 -5.54
CA ILE A 338 -0.26 -5.53 -6.36
C ILE A 338 0.34 -4.41 -5.51
N MET A 339 -0.23 -4.14 -4.33
CA MET A 339 0.27 -3.09 -3.41
C MET A 339 1.70 -3.35 -2.96
N ASN A 340 2.07 -4.60 -2.73
CA ASN A 340 3.42 -5.02 -2.36
C ASN A 340 4.44 -4.94 -3.49
N ALA A 341 3.98 -4.91 -4.74
CA ALA A 341 4.82 -4.82 -5.94
C ALA A 341 5.06 -3.36 -6.36
N LEU A 342 4.32 -2.42 -5.78
CA LEU A 342 4.59 -0.98 -5.87
C LEU A 342 5.82 -0.66 -5.08
#